data_AF-A0A522XN85-F1
#
_entry.id   AF-A0A522XN85-F1
#
_cell.length_a   1.000
_cell.length_b   1.000
_cell.length_c   1.000
_cell.angle_alpha   90.00
_cell.angle_beta   90.00
_cell.angle_gamma   90.00
#
_symmetry.space_group_name_H-M   'P 1'
#
loop_
_entity.id
_entity.type
_entity.pdbx_description
1 polymer ?
#
loop_
_entity_poly.entity_id
_entity_poly.type
_entity_poly.pdbx_seq_one_letter_code
_entity_poly.pdbx_strand_id
1 'polypeptide(L)'
;PMAISATEIFRRHPECFDAETRTLFDSGQDPFSLPGLHFTHESAESMALNAITSGAVILAGSGMATGGRVRHHLKHNLWRENSSVVFVGFAAQGTLARRIIDGAKTVTLFGEEVLVRAKIYTINGFSAHADRDELLAWHRHSRAPRTFLVHGEEEVMQKFSTQLSLQSPDTHVEMPELGQPFNL
;
A
#
# COMPACT_ATOMS: atom_id res chain seq x y z
N PRO A 1 9.16 13.28 3.87
CA PRO A 1 10.41 12.97 4.60
C PRO A 1 10.73 11.47 4.68
N MET A 2 9.89 10.65 5.33
CA MET A 2 10.20 9.23 5.55
C MET A 2 10.42 8.43 4.26
N ALA A 3 9.55 8.59 3.27
CA ALA A 3 9.73 7.92 1.98
C ALA A 3 11.05 8.32 1.30
N ILE A 4 11.47 9.58 1.44
CA ILE A 4 12.73 10.09 0.90
C ILE A 4 13.90 9.40 1.60
N SER A 5 13.88 9.34 2.93
CA SER A 5 14.91 8.63 3.71
C SER A 5 14.94 7.13 3.38
N ALA A 6 13.79 6.50 3.14
CA ALA A 6 13.73 5.12 2.69
C ALA A 6 14.38 4.97 1.31
N THR A 7 14.07 5.83 0.34
CA THR A 7 14.71 5.84 -0.99
C THR A 7 16.23 5.96 -0.87
N GLU A 8 16.76 6.77 0.04
CA GLU A 8 18.22 6.83 0.28
C GLU A 8 18.82 5.52 0.81
N ILE A 9 18.08 4.78 1.65
CA ILE A 9 18.50 3.45 2.10
C ILE A 9 18.54 2.49 0.91
N PHE A 10 17.47 2.45 0.11
CA PHE A 10 17.42 1.63 -1.10
C PHE A 10 18.56 1.96 -2.06
N ARG A 11 18.86 3.23 -2.29
CA ARG A 11 19.99 3.65 -3.14
C ARG A 11 21.35 3.16 -2.61
N ARG A 12 21.51 3.03 -1.30
CA ARG A 12 22.76 2.55 -0.67
C ARG A 12 22.92 1.03 -0.66
N HIS A 13 21.87 0.29 -0.98
CA HIS A 13 21.84 -1.17 -0.92
C HIS A 13 21.43 -1.79 -2.28
N PRO A 14 22.19 -1.55 -3.37
CA PRO A 14 21.91 -2.12 -4.69
C PRO A 14 21.94 -3.67 -4.69
N GLU A 15 22.63 -4.28 -3.72
CA GLU A 15 22.69 -5.74 -3.54
C GLU A 15 21.35 -6.39 -3.19
N CYS A 16 20.37 -5.60 -2.73
CA CYS A 16 19.03 -6.10 -2.36
C CYS A 16 18.04 -6.12 -3.53
N PHE A 17 18.42 -5.61 -4.71
CA PHE A 17 17.54 -5.61 -5.87
C PHE A 17 17.72 -6.86 -6.74
N ASP A 18 16.76 -7.06 -7.65
CA ASP A 18 16.91 -8.02 -8.73
C ASP A 18 18.10 -7.69 -9.64
N ALA A 19 18.48 -8.68 -10.46
CA ALA A 19 19.64 -8.56 -11.33
C ALA A 19 19.51 -7.42 -12.35
N GLU A 20 18.29 -7.14 -12.83
CA GLU A 20 18.02 -6.08 -13.80
C GLU A 20 18.30 -4.69 -13.19
N THR A 21 17.68 -4.39 -12.05
CA THR A 21 17.85 -3.12 -11.36
C THR A 21 19.27 -2.94 -10.84
N ARG A 22 19.91 -4.02 -10.37
CA ARG A 22 21.31 -4.00 -9.99
C ARG A 22 22.23 -3.64 -11.16
N THR A 23 21.94 -4.15 -12.37
CA THR A 23 22.69 -3.80 -13.58
C THR A 23 22.59 -2.31 -13.90
N LEU A 24 21.45 -1.68 -13.65
CA LEU A 24 21.30 -0.22 -13.80
C LEU A 24 22.29 0.53 -12.89
N PHE A 25 22.32 0.17 -11.60
CA PHE A 25 23.27 0.75 -10.65
C PHE A 25 24.73 0.53 -11.06
N ASP A 26 25.08 -0.70 -11.45
CA ASP A 26 26.45 -1.06 -11.87
C ASP A 26 26.88 -0.29 -13.13
N SER A 27 25.92 0.09 -13.99
CA SER A 27 26.17 0.95 -15.16
C SER A 27 26.23 2.45 -14.85
N GLY A 28 26.11 2.84 -13.58
CA GLY A 28 26.11 4.24 -13.12
C GLY A 28 24.77 4.95 -13.30
N GLN A 29 23.69 4.23 -13.62
CA GLN A 29 22.34 4.78 -13.72
C GLN A 29 21.61 4.64 -12.38
N ASP A 30 21.18 5.75 -11.79
CA ASP A 30 20.34 5.74 -10.59
C ASP A 30 18.86 5.59 -11.00
N PRO A 31 18.18 4.46 -10.70
CA PRO A 31 16.77 4.26 -11.02
C PRO A 31 15.84 5.23 -10.28
N PHE A 32 16.34 5.90 -9.24
CA PHE A 32 15.60 6.92 -8.49
C PHE A 32 15.84 8.34 -9.01
N SER A 33 16.71 8.52 -10.02
CA SER A 33 16.99 9.82 -10.64
C SER A 33 16.10 10.03 -11.87
N LEU A 34 14.79 10.21 -11.61
CA LEU A 34 13.79 10.38 -12.66
C LEU A 34 13.64 11.86 -13.05
N PRO A 35 13.57 12.19 -14.35
CA PRO A 35 13.23 13.54 -14.78
C PRO A 35 11.88 13.99 -14.20
N GLY A 36 11.86 15.14 -13.52
CA GLY A 36 10.65 15.70 -12.90
C GLY A 36 10.31 15.15 -11.52
N LEU A 37 11.13 14.25 -10.94
CA LEU A 37 10.99 13.86 -9.54
C LEU A 37 11.57 14.95 -8.62
N HIS A 38 10.72 15.51 -7.77
CA HIS A 38 11.10 16.53 -6.79
C HIS A 38 10.89 16.01 -5.37
N PHE A 39 11.97 15.88 -4.60
CA PHE A 39 11.90 15.45 -3.21
C PHE A 39 11.54 16.63 -2.29
N THR A 40 10.36 16.57 -1.68
CA THR A 40 9.85 17.62 -0.79
C THR A 40 10.17 17.31 0.68
N HIS A 41 11.21 17.94 1.22
CA HIS A 41 11.68 17.69 2.58
C HIS A 41 10.89 18.51 3.59
N GLU A 42 10.74 19.80 3.33
CA GLU A 42 10.19 20.73 4.29
C GLU A 42 8.66 20.75 4.30
N SER A 43 8.09 21.04 5.46
CA SER A 43 6.63 21.14 5.59
C SER A 43 6.09 22.33 4.80
N ALA A 44 6.82 23.45 4.74
CA ALA A 44 6.44 24.62 3.97
C ALA A 44 6.35 24.32 2.46
N GLU A 45 7.32 23.58 1.92
CA GLU A 45 7.30 23.14 0.52
C GLU A 45 6.09 22.23 0.25
N SER A 46 5.82 21.26 1.13
CA SER A 46 4.65 20.38 1.01
C SER A 46 3.32 21.15 1.08
N MET A 47 3.24 22.21 1.91
CA MET A 47 2.07 23.08 1.94
C MET A 47 1.90 23.86 0.64
N ALA A 48 3.00 24.37 0.06
CA ALA A 48 2.98 25.09 -1.21
C ALA A 48 2.42 24.26 -2.38
N LEU A 49 2.66 22.94 -2.37
CA LEU A 49 2.09 22.03 -3.38
C LEU A 49 0.55 22.05 -3.43
N ASN A 50 -0.14 22.41 -2.34
CA ASN A 50 -1.62 22.49 -2.33
C ASN A 50 -2.17 23.64 -3.17
N ALA A 51 -1.33 24.63 -3.52
CA ALA A 51 -1.69 25.72 -4.42
C ALA A 51 -1.63 25.32 -5.90
N ILE A 52 -1.03 24.17 -6.24
CA ILE A 52 -0.97 23.68 -7.62
C ILE A 52 -2.38 23.27 -8.06
N THR A 53 -2.79 23.73 -9.25
CA THR A 53 -4.15 23.52 -9.79
C THR A 53 -4.19 22.55 -10.96
N SER A 54 -3.08 22.28 -11.63
CA SER A 54 -2.97 21.33 -12.74
C SER A 54 -1.51 20.93 -13.01
N GLY A 55 -1.30 19.82 -13.73
CA GLY A 55 0.01 19.45 -14.27
C GLY A 55 1.02 18.85 -13.28
N ALA A 56 0.58 18.39 -12.10
CA ALA A 56 1.46 17.78 -11.10
C ALA A 56 0.93 16.44 -10.57
N VAL A 57 1.86 15.56 -10.21
CA VAL A 57 1.60 14.33 -9.46
C VAL A 57 2.23 14.49 -8.09
N ILE A 58 1.43 14.35 -7.03
CA ILE A 58 1.90 14.44 -5.65
C ILE A 58 1.89 13.03 -5.05
N LEU A 59 3.09 12.52 -4.73
CA LEU A 59 3.27 11.26 -4.02
C LEU A 59 3.43 11.56 -2.52
N ALA A 60 2.43 11.17 -1.72
CA ALA A 60 2.44 11.41 -0.28
C ALA A 60 1.91 10.21 0.50
N GLY A 61 2.64 9.82 1.55
CA GLY A 61 2.20 8.82 2.52
C GLY A 61 1.37 9.42 3.67
N SER A 62 0.65 8.59 4.43
CA SER A 62 0.64 7.11 4.37
C SER A 62 -0.31 6.52 3.31
N GLY A 63 -0.03 5.31 2.81
CA GLY A 63 -0.84 4.64 1.77
C GLY A 63 -2.31 4.41 2.15
N MET A 64 -2.61 4.27 3.45
CA MET A 64 -3.99 4.14 3.96
C MET A 64 -4.62 5.46 4.42
N ALA A 65 -3.94 6.59 4.19
CA ALA A 65 -4.36 7.93 4.59
C ALA A 65 -4.70 8.08 6.09
N THR A 66 -4.07 7.27 6.95
CA THR A 66 -4.27 7.30 8.41
C THR A 66 -3.55 8.49 9.06
N GLY A 67 -2.47 8.96 8.45
CA GLY A 67 -1.65 10.06 8.96
C GLY A 67 -0.74 10.67 7.88
N GLY A 68 0.05 11.65 8.28
CA GLY A 68 1.05 12.27 7.43
C GLY A 68 0.50 13.29 6.43
N ARG A 69 1.37 13.70 5.50
CA ARG A 69 1.13 14.81 4.55
C ARG A 69 -0.01 14.51 3.58
N VAL A 70 -0.28 13.24 3.27
CA VAL A 70 -1.39 12.84 2.39
C VAL A 70 -2.73 13.38 2.87
N ARG A 71 -2.98 13.43 4.19
CA ARG A 71 -4.24 13.96 4.73
C ARG A 71 -4.43 15.44 4.42
N HIS A 72 -3.35 16.22 4.43
CA HIS A 72 -3.38 17.61 4.01
C HIS A 72 -3.65 17.74 2.51
N HIS A 73 -2.98 16.93 1.68
CA HIS A 73 -3.24 16.94 0.24
C HIS A 73 -4.67 16.51 -0.10
N LEU A 74 -5.23 15.52 0.59
CA LEU A 74 -6.63 15.15 0.46
C LEU A 74 -7.56 16.30 0.87
N LYS A 75 -7.30 16.98 2.01
CA LYS A 75 -8.12 18.13 2.44
C LYS A 75 -8.22 19.20 1.34
N HIS A 76 -7.11 19.48 0.64
CA HIS A 76 -7.05 20.56 -0.36
C HIS A 76 -7.50 20.15 -1.76
N ASN A 77 -7.53 18.85 -2.09
CA ASN A 77 -7.79 18.38 -3.45
C ASN A 77 -9.02 17.49 -3.60
N LEU A 78 -9.51 16.83 -2.53
CA LEU A 78 -10.58 15.83 -2.63
C LEU A 78 -11.93 16.43 -3.09
N TRP A 79 -12.16 17.71 -2.81
CA TRP A 79 -13.36 18.45 -3.25
C TRP A 79 -13.25 19.01 -4.67
N ARG A 80 -12.08 18.92 -5.32
CA ARG A 80 -11.85 19.46 -6.66
C ARG A 80 -12.17 18.41 -7.73
N GLU A 81 -13.10 18.73 -8.63
CA GLU A 81 -13.54 17.83 -9.71
C GLU A 81 -12.47 17.54 -10.78
N ASN A 82 -11.49 18.45 -10.90
CA ASN A 82 -10.35 18.28 -11.81
C ASN A 82 -9.18 17.50 -11.18
N SER A 83 -9.30 17.08 -9.91
CA SER A 83 -8.30 16.27 -9.23
C SER A 83 -8.62 14.77 -9.35
N SER A 84 -7.58 13.96 -9.27
CA SER A 84 -7.68 12.50 -9.19
C SER A 84 -6.87 12.00 -8.00
N VAL A 85 -7.41 11.01 -7.28
CA VAL A 85 -6.73 10.32 -6.18
C VAL A 85 -6.55 8.87 -6.59
N VAL A 86 -5.31 8.40 -6.60
CA VAL A 86 -4.96 7.03 -6.99
C VAL A 86 -4.43 6.30 -5.76
N PHE A 87 -5.12 5.25 -5.33
CA PHE A 87 -4.64 4.34 -4.30
C PHE A 87 -3.98 3.12 -4.96
N VAL A 88 -2.71 2.88 -4.66
CA VAL A 88 -1.90 1.83 -5.32
C VAL A 88 -1.71 0.57 -4.47
N GLY A 89 -2.41 0.45 -3.34
CA GLY A 89 -2.26 -0.69 -2.43
C GLY A 89 -3.54 -0.98 -1.66
N PHE A 90 -3.45 -1.99 -0.79
CA PHE A 90 -4.57 -2.40 0.05
C PHE A 90 -4.95 -1.29 1.06
N ALA A 91 -6.25 -1.07 1.22
CA ALA A 91 -6.80 -0.18 2.23
C ALA A 91 -7.62 -0.98 3.25
N ALA A 92 -7.09 -1.08 4.46
CA ALA A 92 -7.74 -1.82 5.54
C ALA A 92 -9.06 -1.16 5.96
N GLN A 93 -10.00 -1.98 6.43
CA GLN A 93 -11.26 -1.52 7.00
C GLN A 93 -11.04 -0.47 8.10
N GLY A 94 -11.95 0.51 8.16
CA GLY A 94 -11.87 1.62 9.12
C GLY A 94 -10.88 2.73 8.76
N THR A 95 -10.05 2.57 7.72
CA THR A 95 -9.13 3.64 7.29
C THR A 95 -9.83 4.70 6.45
N LEU A 96 -9.25 5.91 6.40
CA LEU A 96 -9.75 6.98 5.53
C LEU A 96 -9.66 6.58 4.05
N ALA A 97 -8.56 5.93 3.64
CA ALA A 97 -8.42 5.44 2.28
C ALA A 97 -9.57 4.48 1.91
N ARG A 98 -9.88 3.51 2.78
CA ARG A 98 -10.97 2.55 2.53
C ARG A 98 -12.31 3.25 2.36
N ARG A 99 -12.65 4.20 3.23
CA ARG A 99 -13.89 5.01 3.11
C ARG A 99 -13.99 5.74 1.77
N ILE A 100 -12.89 6.33 1.31
CA ILE A 100 -12.86 7.05 0.02
C ILE A 100 -13.03 6.08 -1.14
N ILE A 101 -12.32 4.94 -1.11
CA ILE A 101 -12.38 3.89 -2.13
C ILE A 101 -13.79 3.30 -2.22
N ASP A 102 -14.45 3.06 -1.08
CA ASP A 102 -15.82 2.54 -1.00
C ASP A 102 -16.89 3.56 -1.45
N GLY A 103 -16.48 4.76 -1.89
CA GLY A 103 -17.36 5.72 -2.56
C GLY A 103 -18.03 6.75 -1.65
N ALA A 104 -17.49 6.99 -0.45
CA ALA A 104 -17.99 8.03 0.45
C ALA A 104 -18.10 9.39 -0.27
N LYS A 105 -19.26 10.05 -0.13
CA LYS A 105 -19.51 11.37 -0.73
C LYS A 105 -18.94 12.51 0.11
N THR A 106 -18.77 12.27 1.40
CA THR A 106 -18.10 13.16 2.35
C THR A 106 -17.17 12.37 3.26
N VAL A 107 -16.08 13.00 3.69
CA VAL A 107 -15.17 12.48 4.70
C VAL A 107 -14.78 13.57 5.68
N THR A 108 -14.42 13.20 6.91
CA THR A 108 -13.93 14.15 7.91
C THR A 108 -12.41 14.21 7.90
N LEU A 109 -11.86 15.39 7.68
CA LEU A 109 -10.43 15.66 7.70
C LEU A 109 -10.15 16.86 8.61
N PHE A 110 -9.38 16.65 9.68
CA PHE A 110 -9.03 17.69 10.66
C PHE A 110 -10.26 18.36 11.31
N GLY A 111 -11.31 17.59 11.58
CA GLY A 111 -12.56 18.08 12.16
C GLY A 111 -13.50 18.76 11.17
N GLU A 112 -13.11 18.90 9.90
CA GLU A 112 -13.93 19.50 8.85
C GLU A 112 -14.50 18.43 7.92
N GLU A 113 -15.74 18.63 7.46
CA GLU A 113 -16.32 17.81 6.41
C GLU A 113 -15.81 18.26 5.04
N VAL A 114 -15.29 17.31 4.26
CA VAL A 114 -14.75 17.52 2.92
C VAL A 114 -15.56 16.69 1.94
N LEU A 115 -16.09 17.35 0.90
CA LEU A 115 -16.78 16.68 -0.21
C LEU A 115 -15.80 15.87 -1.04
N VAL A 116 -16.22 14.68 -1.47
CA VAL A 116 -15.46 13.83 -2.38
C VAL A 116 -16.00 14.03 -3.79
N ARG A 117 -15.32 14.91 -4.54
CA ARG A 117 -15.62 15.20 -5.95
C ARG A 117 -14.49 14.82 -6.89
N ALA A 118 -13.28 14.66 -6.37
CA ALA A 118 -12.15 14.14 -7.13
C ALA A 118 -12.45 12.72 -7.64
N LYS A 119 -11.89 12.39 -8.79
CA LYS A 119 -12.00 11.03 -9.35
C LYS A 119 -11.14 10.07 -8.52
N ILE A 120 -11.72 8.97 -8.07
CA ILE A 120 -11.05 7.97 -7.24
C ILE A 120 -10.69 6.76 -8.09
N TYR A 121 -9.42 6.37 -8.06
CA TYR A 121 -8.91 5.19 -8.76
C TYR A 121 -8.17 4.26 -7.79
N THR A 122 -8.22 2.98 -8.08
CA THR A 122 -7.46 1.94 -7.37
C THR A 122 -6.63 1.14 -8.38
N ILE A 123 -5.36 0.89 -8.04
CA ILE A 123 -4.49 -0.01 -8.78
C ILE A 123 -4.05 -1.10 -7.81
N ASN A 124 -4.66 -2.29 -7.93
CA ASN A 124 -4.50 -3.37 -6.96
C ASN A 124 -3.23 -4.24 -7.20
N GLY A 125 -2.29 -3.78 -8.02
CA GLY A 125 -1.10 -4.55 -8.44
C GLY A 125 0.22 -4.17 -7.76
N PHE A 126 0.27 -3.11 -6.94
CA PHE A 126 1.52 -2.65 -6.31
C PHE A 126 1.60 -2.94 -4.80
N SER A 127 0.70 -3.77 -4.26
CA SER A 127 0.72 -4.11 -2.83
C SER A 127 1.90 -5.00 -2.44
N ALA A 128 2.63 -5.58 -3.40
CA ALA A 128 3.71 -6.54 -3.19
C ALA A 128 3.32 -7.77 -2.33
N HIS A 129 2.02 -8.03 -2.17
CA HIS A 129 1.51 -9.25 -1.55
C HIS A 129 1.32 -10.30 -2.63
N ALA A 130 1.72 -11.53 -2.34
CA ALA A 130 1.41 -12.66 -3.19
C ALA A 130 -0.10 -12.78 -3.35
N ASP A 131 -0.56 -13.03 -4.57
CA ASP A 131 -1.97 -13.28 -4.83
C ASP A 131 -2.38 -14.67 -4.30
N ARG A 132 -3.67 -14.97 -4.41
CA ARG A 132 -4.22 -16.26 -3.97
C ARG A 132 -3.50 -17.45 -4.61
N ASP A 133 -3.27 -17.40 -5.91
CA ASP A 133 -2.76 -18.53 -6.67
C ASP A 133 -1.25 -18.72 -6.42
N GLU A 134 -0.52 -17.63 -6.21
CA GLU A 134 0.87 -17.61 -5.75
C GLU A 134 1.00 -18.19 -4.33
N LEU A 135 0.13 -17.79 -3.39
CA LEU A 135 0.14 -18.35 -2.03
C LEU A 135 -0.17 -19.86 -2.02
N LEU A 136 -1.14 -20.30 -2.82
CA LEU A 136 -1.46 -21.73 -2.96
C LEU A 136 -0.29 -22.50 -3.59
N ALA A 137 0.35 -21.94 -4.62
CA ALA A 137 1.52 -22.56 -5.25
C ALA A 137 2.70 -22.67 -4.27
N TRP A 138 2.95 -21.61 -3.49
CA TRP A 138 3.99 -21.59 -2.46
C TRP A 138 3.71 -22.63 -1.35
N HIS A 139 2.47 -22.72 -0.87
CA HIS A 139 2.07 -23.71 0.14
C HIS A 139 2.27 -25.15 -0.35
N ARG A 140 1.87 -25.47 -1.58
CA ARG A 140 2.09 -26.80 -2.17
C ARG A 140 3.58 -27.16 -2.24
N HIS A 141 4.44 -26.17 -2.48
CA HIS A 141 5.88 -26.39 -2.50
C HIS A 141 6.46 -26.62 -1.09
N SER A 142 5.97 -25.89 -0.08
CA SER A 142 6.48 -26.00 1.29
C SER A 142 6.07 -27.31 1.98
N ARG A 143 4.93 -27.91 1.59
CA ARG A 143 4.39 -29.15 2.18
C ARG A 143 4.27 -29.09 3.70
N ALA A 144 3.95 -27.91 4.23
CA ALA A 144 3.84 -27.71 5.66
C ALA A 144 2.73 -28.58 6.26
N PRO A 145 3.00 -29.43 7.28
CA PRO A 145 1.97 -30.26 7.91
C PRO A 145 0.98 -29.44 8.75
N ARG A 146 1.37 -28.22 9.13
CA ARG A 146 0.55 -27.29 9.91
C ARG A 146 0.72 -25.87 9.36
N THR A 147 -0.38 -25.16 9.20
CA THR A 147 -0.43 -23.82 8.57
C THR A 147 -1.29 -22.89 9.42
N PHE A 148 -0.72 -21.77 9.87
CA PHE A 148 -1.47 -20.72 10.55
C PHE A 148 -1.77 -19.56 9.59
N LEU A 149 -3.04 -19.22 9.41
CA LEU A 149 -3.47 -18.09 8.60
C LEU A 149 -3.61 -16.85 9.46
N VAL A 150 -2.83 -15.82 9.13
CA VAL A 150 -2.81 -14.53 9.82
C VAL A 150 -2.77 -13.39 8.80
N HIS A 151 -2.88 -12.14 9.27
CA HIS A 151 -2.69 -10.93 8.47
C HIS A 151 -3.62 -10.81 7.24
N GLY A 152 -4.87 -11.26 7.38
CA GLY A 152 -5.93 -11.06 6.38
C GLY A 152 -7.25 -10.66 7.03
N GLU A 153 -8.20 -10.17 6.23
CA GLU A 153 -9.58 -10.01 6.68
C GLU A 153 -10.16 -11.40 6.99
N GLU A 154 -10.91 -11.54 8.09
CA GLU A 154 -11.37 -12.83 8.60
C GLU A 154 -12.12 -13.65 7.55
N GLU A 155 -13.08 -13.03 6.85
CA GLU A 155 -13.84 -13.70 5.78
C GLU A 155 -12.94 -14.17 4.62
N VAL A 156 -11.87 -13.43 4.32
CA VAL A 156 -10.91 -13.78 3.27
C VAL A 156 -10.06 -14.96 3.72
N MET A 157 -9.59 -14.96 4.97
CA MET A 157 -8.83 -16.07 5.54
C MET A 157 -9.67 -17.34 5.65
N GLN A 158 -10.95 -17.26 6.02
CA GLN A 158 -11.87 -18.40 6.07
C GLN A 158 -12.04 -19.05 4.69
N LYS A 159 -12.23 -18.23 3.64
CA LYS A 159 -12.33 -18.71 2.25
C LYS A 159 -11.02 -19.35 1.81
N PHE A 160 -9.89 -18.72 2.12
CA PHE A 160 -8.57 -19.23 1.77
C PHE A 160 -8.23 -20.54 2.50
N SER A 161 -8.59 -20.65 3.78
CA SER A 161 -8.46 -21.88 4.57
C SER A 161 -9.18 -23.06 3.91
N THR A 162 -10.41 -22.83 3.47
CA THR A 162 -11.19 -23.86 2.75
C THR A 162 -10.47 -24.32 1.48
N GLN A 163 -9.87 -23.39 0.72
CA GLN A 163 -9.12 -23.73 -0.49
C GLN A 163 -7.83 -24.49 -0.20
N LEU A 164 -7.11 -24.12 0.87
CA LEU A 164 -5.92 -24.85 1.30
C LEU A 164 -6.24 -26.28 1.68
N SER A 165 -7.28 -26.50 2.49
CA SER A 165 -7.71 -27.85 2.89
C SER A 165 -8.13 -28.72 1.71
N LEU A 166 -8.70 -28.13 0.66
CA LEU A 166 -9.06 -28.85 -0.57
C LEU A 166 -7.85 -29.23 -1.42
N GLN A 167 -6.81 -28.40 -1.48
CA GLN A 167 -5.63 -28.64 -2.32
C GLN A 167 -4.52 -29.41 -1.62
N SER A 168 -4.47 -29.33 -0.29
CA SER A 168 -3.43 -29.91 0.56
C SER A 168 -4.10 -30.61 1.74
N PRO A 169 -4.79 -31.75 1.54
CA PRO A 169 -5.57 -32.42 2.59
C PRO A 169 -4.71 -32.90 3.78
N ASP A 170 -3.40 -33.03 3.60
CA ASP A 170 -2.45 -33.45 4.64
C ASP A 170 -1.98 -32.29 5.54
N THR A 171 -2.42 -31.04 5.28
CA THR A 171 -2.08 -29.88 6.11
C THR A 171 -3.21 -29.58 7.11
N HIS A 172 -2.84 -29.31 8.36
CA HIS A 172 -3.77 -28.76 9.34
C HIS A 172 -3.77 -27.23 9.27
N VAL A 173 -4.88 -26.62 8.86
CA VAL A 173 -5.01 -25.16 8.74
C VAL A 173 -5.74 -24.59 9.95
N GLU A 174 -5.14 -23.61 10.61
CA GLU A 174 -5.70 -22.92 11.78
C GLU A 174 -5.68 -21.39 11.57
N MET A 175 -6.68 -20.70 12.10
CA MET A 175 -6.70 -19.23 12.20
C MET A 175 -6.58 -18.88 13.68
N PRO A 176 -5.39 -18.47 14.15
CA PRO A 176 -5.18 -18.20 15.56
C PRO A 176 -5.91 -16.91 15.99
N GLU A 177 -6.41 -16.93 17.22
CA GLU A 177 -6.91 -15.73 17.89
C GLU A 177 -5.76 -14.92 18.50
N LEU A 178 -5.99 -13.62 18.70
CA LEU A 178 -5.01 -12.73 19.32
C LEU A 178 -4.67 -13.22 20.74
N GLY A 179 -3.40 -13.58 20.94
CA GLY A 179 -2.89 -14.06 22.24
C GLY A 179 -3.08 -15.57 22.47
N GLN A 180 -3.59 -16.32 21.49
CA GLN A 180 -3.73 -17.78 21.60
C GLN A 180 -2.36 -18.48 21.63
N PRO A 181 -2.06 -19.29 22.66
CA PRO A 181 -0.82 -20.06 22.73
C PRO A 181 -0.92 -21.36 21.94
N PHE A 182 0.21 -21.82 21.39
CA PHE A 182 0.32 -23.09 20.67
C PHE A 182 1.56 -23.86 21.11
N ASN A 183 1.42 -25.18 21.21
CA ASN A 183 2.55 -26.10 21.27
C ASN A 183 2.81 -26.59 19.84
N LEU A 184 4.07 -26.50 19.40
CA LEU A 184 4.52 -26.86 18.05
C LEU A 184 5.30 -28.17 18.07
#